data_AF-A0A1V4UAQ3-F1
#
_entry.id   AF-A0A1V4UAQ3-F1
#
_cell.length_a   1.000
_cell.length_b   1.000
_cell.length_c   1.000
_cell.angle_alpha   90.00
_cell.angle_beta   90.00
_cell.angle_gamma   90.00
#
_symmetry.space_group_name_H-M   'P 1'
#
loop_
_entity.id
_entity.type
_entity.pdbx_description
1 polymer ?
#
loop_
_entity_poly.entity_id
_entity_poly.type
_entity_poly.pdbx_seq_one_letter_code
_entity_poly.pdbx_strand_id
1 'polypeptide(L)'
;MNAVAVPKADLVGSFYRSQIPNNVFLCIILIYVLFVLDIVTTDMILSLGGFEVNHVMVPVVDNVFFHLLIKGFVLIFIVSVAQWSELKLKGSGLIMMLVITGWYSFVVMNNTSVLIHLCEERCPRSPFF
;
A
#
# COMPACT_ATOMS: atom_id res chain seq x y z
N MET A 1 12.52 -30.16 -34.16
CA MET A 1 12.28 -29.21 -33.05
C MET A 1 12.43 -27.80 -33.61
N ASN A 2 11.32 -27.13 -33.91
CA ASN A 2 11.36 -25.79 -34.50
C ASN A 2 11.42 -24.76 -33.37
N ALA A 3 12.57 -24.10 -33.22
CA ALA A 3 12.69 -22.92 -32.37
C ALA A 3 12.01 -21.75 -33.10
N VAL A 4 10.74 -21.51 -32.76
CA VAL A 4 10.03 -20.29 -33.19
C VAL A 4 10.64 -19.14 -32.40
N ALA A 5 11.35 -18.24 -33.09
CA ALA A 5 11.87 -17.02 -32.50
C ALA A 5 10.69 -16.10 -32.14
N VAL A 6 10.31 -16.11 -30.85
CA VAL A 6 9.28 -15.21 -30.33
C VAL A 6 9.88 -13.79 -30.28
N PRO A 7 9.32 -12.81 -31.02
CA PRO A 7 9.85 -11.46 -31.01
C PRO A 7 9.73 -10.84 -29.61
N LYS A 8 10.72 -10.05 -29.18
CA LYS A 8 10.79 -9.47 -27.82
C LYS A 8 9.53 -8.66 -27.45
N ALA A 9 8.84 -8.09 -28.43
CA ALA A 9 7.56 -7.39 -28.24
C ALA A 9 6.42 -8.32 -27.80
N ASP A 10 6.35 -9.54 -28.35
CA ASP A 10 5.38 -10.56 -27.93
C ASP A 10 5.71 -11.13 -26.55
N LEU A 11 6.99 -11.09 -26.16
CA LEU A 11 7.43 -11.47 -24.82
C LEU A 11 6.93 -10.48 -23.75
N VAL A 12 6.94 -9.18 -24.05
CA VAL A 12 6.42 -8.11 -23.19
C VAL A 12 4.88 -8.11 -23.14
N GLY A 13 4.22 -8.35 -24.29
CA GLY A 13 2.76 -8.47 -24.37
C GLY A 13 2.21 -9.73 -23.70
N SER A 14 2.91 -10.86 -23.84
CA SER A 14 2.60 -12.11 -23.12
C SER A 14 2.88 -12.00 -21.61
N PHE A 15 3.86 -11.19 -21.21
CA PHE A 15 4.16 -10.85 -19.82
C PHE A 15 2.96 -10.22 -19.09
N TYR A 16 2.28 -9.28 -19.73
CA TYR A 16 1.07 -8.64 -19.20
C TYR A 16 -0.18 -9.54 -19.32
N ARG A 17 -0.16 -10.47 -20.28
CA ARG A 17 -1.29 -11.35 -20.61
C ARG A 17 -1.25 -12.69 -19.87
N SER A 18 -0.25 -12.92 -19.01
CA SER A 18 -0.35 -13.91 -17.95
C SER A 18 -1.39 -13.39 -16.96
N GLN A 19 -2.66 -13.74 -17.22
CA GLN A 19 -3.80 -13.72 -16.31
C GLN A 19 -3.34 -13.46 -14.88
N ILE A 20 -3.35 -12.20 -14.41
CA ILE A 20 -2.99 -11.91 -13.02
C ILE A 20 -3.94 -12.78 -12.21
N PRO A 21 -3.43 -13.77 -11.46
CA PRO A 21 -4.31 -14.67 -10.74
C PRO A 21 -5.17 -13.81 -9.82
N ASN A 22 -6.48 -14.07 -9.79
CA ASN A 22 -7.45 -13.23 -9.07
C ASN A 22 -6.98 -12.86 -7.65
N ASN A 23 -6.26 -13.77 -6.99
CA ASN A 23 -5.66 -13.58 -5.67
C ASN A 23 -4.61 -12.44 -5.62
N VAL A 24 -3.75 -12.32 -6.62
CA VAL A 24 -2.75 -11.23 -6.69
C VAL A 24 -3.43 -9.90 -6.98
N PHE A 25 -4.45 -9.89 -7.85
CA PHE A 25 -5.23 -8.68 -8.12
C PHE A 25 -5.96 -8.19 -6.87
N LEU A 26 -6.54 -9.10 -6.07
CA LEU A 26 -7.12 -8.79 -4.76
C LEU A 26 -6.08 -8.18 -3.81
N CYS A 27 -4.86 -8.72 -3.76
CA CYS A 27 -3.80 -8.14 -2.93
C CYS A 27 -3.44 -6.71 -3.37
N ILE A 28 -3.39 -6.43 -4.68
CA ILE A 28 -3.14 -5.08 -5.20
C ILE A 28 -4.24 -4.12 -4.75
N ILE A 29 -5.51 -4.51 -4.89
CA ILE A 29 -6.64 -3.70 -4.43
C ILE A 29 -6.56 -3.47 -2.92
N LEU A 30 -6.27 -4.51 -2.13
CA LEU A 30 -6.14 -4.39 -0.68
C LEU A 30 -5.03 -3.43 -0.28
N ILE A 31 -3.85 -3.54 -0.88
CA ILE A 31 -2.75 -2.60 -0.62
C ILE A 31 -3.14 -1.17 -0.99
N TYR A 32 -3.84 -0.99 -2.13
CA TYR A 32 -4.33 0.33 -2.52
C TYR A 32 -5.31 0.92 -1.48
N VAL A 33 -6.28 0.14 -1.02
CA VAL A 33 -7.23 0.55 0.02
C VAL A 33 -6.50 0.87 1.33
N LEU A 34 -5.54 0.03 1.74
CA LEU A 34 -4.70 0.29 2.91
C LEU A 34 -3.90 1.59 2.78
N PHE A 35 -3.41 1.91 1.59
CA PHE A 35 -2.67 3.16 1.35
C PHE A 35 -3.56 4.38 1.48
N VAL A 36 -4.79 4.32 0.97
CA VAL A 36 -5.79 5.37 1.12
C VAL A 36 -6.18 5.54 2.58
N LEU A 37 -6.48 4.45 3.28
CA LEU A 37 -6.79 4.49 4.71
C LEU A 37 -5.67 5.13 5.51
N ASP A 38 -4.42 4.76 5.22
CA ASP A 38 -3.26 5.33 5.88
C ASP A 38 -3.17 6.85 5.65
N ILE A 39 -3.35 7.32 4.40
CA ILE A 39 -3.39 8.77 4.10
C ILE A 39 -4.48 9.47 4.91
N VAL A 40 -5.70 8.92 4.92
CA VAL A 40 -6.83 9.52 5.64
C VAL A 40 -6.57 9.54 7.14
N THR A 41 -6.03 8.47 7.72
CA THR A 41 -5.72 8.42 9.15
C THR A 41 -4.63 9.40 9.54
N THR A 42 -3.58 9.54 8.73
CA THR A 42 -2.50 10.49 9.00
C THR A 42 -2.98 11.94 8.86
N ASP A 43 -3.76 12.26 7.83
CA ASP A 43 -4.36 13.59 7.65
C ASP A 43 -5.27 13.97 8.83
N MET A 44 -6.08 13.02 9.31
CA MET A 44 -6.91 13.22 10.51
C MET A 44 -6.06 13.43 11.77
N ILE A 45 -5.00 12.65 11.99
CA ILE A 45 -4.09 12.81 13.13
C ILE A 45 -3.46 14.21 13.15
N LEU A 46 -2.98 14.68 12.00
CA LEU A 46 -2.39 16.02 11.87
C LEU A 46 -3.44 17.13 12.08
N SER A 47 -4.64 16.96 11.53
CA SER A 47 -5.74 17.91 11.73
C SER A 47 -6.16 18.04 13.21
N LEU A 48 -5.98 16.98 13.99
CA LEU A 48 -6.23 16.93 15.43
C LEU A 48 -5.04 17.42 16.28
N GLY A 49 -3.98 17.94 15.65
CA GLY A 49 -2.79 18.46 16.32
C GLY A 49 -1.83 17.38 16.81
N GLY A 50 -1.94 16.15 16.29
CA GLY A 50 -0.89 15.14 16.43
C GLY A 50 0.37 15.54 15.66
N PHE A 51 1.51 14.98 16.06
CA PHE A 51 2.79 15.23 15.39
C PHE A 51 3.29 13.98 14.69
N GLU A 52 3.75 14.14 13.44
CA GLU A 52 4.45 13.10 12.71
C GLU A 52 5.80 12.83 13.39
N VAL A 53 5.94 11.68 14.06
CA VAL A 53 7.19 11.33 14.79
C VAL A 53 8.37 11.13 13.82
N ASN A 54 8.06 10.84 12.56
CA ASN A 54 9.06 10.66 11.52
C ASN A 54 9.41 11.99 10.84
N HIS A 55 10.53 12.61 11.25
CA HIS A 55 11.03 13.89 10.72
C HIS A 55 11.22 13.91 9.18
N VAL A 56 11.44 12.74 8.55
CA VAL A 56 11.58 12.62 7.09
C VAL A 56 10.21 12.72 6.39
N MET A 57 9.13 12.34 7.08
CA MET A 57 7.78 12.33 6.53
C MET A 57 7.08 13.68 6.68
N VAL A 58 7.51 14.53 7.63
CA VAL A 58 7.01 15.90 7.87
C VAL A 58 6.76 16.72 6.58
N PRO A 59 7.71 16.87 5.64
CA PRO A 59 7.46 17.64 4.41
C PRO A 59 6.54 16.91 3.41
N VAL A 60 6.37 15.60 3.55
CA VAL A 60 5.51 14.78 2.69
C VAL A 60 4.06 14.88 3.16
N VAL A 61 3.82 14.88 4.47
CA VAL A 61 2.47 15.00 5.04
C VAL A 61 1.85 16.37 4.84
N ASP A 62 2.66 17.43 4.74
CA ASP A 62 2.19 18.80 4.46
C ASP A 62 1.47 18.93 3.10
N ASN A 63 1.59 17.94 2.23
CA ASN A 63 0.92 17.92 0.94
C ASN A 63 0.38 16.52 0.60
N VAL A 64 -0.95 16.36 0.66
CA VAL A 64 -1.68 15.14 0.28
C VAL A 64 -1.24 14.57 -1.07
N PHE A 65 -0.90 15.45 -2.03
CA PHE A 65 -0.40 15.05 -3.35
C PHE A 65 0.95 14.31 -3.29
N PHE A 66 1.89 14.75 -2.45
CA PHE A 66 3.17 14.06 -2.27
C PHE A 66 2.97 12.71 -1.54
N HIS A 67 2.04 12.65 -0.58
CA HIS A 67 1.63 11.41 0.06
C HIS A 67 1.14 10.36 -0.97
N LEU A 68 0.25 10.78 -1.88
CA LEU A 68 -0.26 9.93 -2.96
C LEU A 68 0.83 9.52 -3.95
N LEU A 69 1.71 10.44 -4.35
CA LEU A 69 2.79 10.14 -5.30
C LEU A 69 3.77 9.11 -4.76
N ILE A 70 4.24 9.27 -3.52
CA ILE A 70 5.20 8.34 -2.91
C ILE A 70 4.56 6.96 -2.75
N LYS A 71 3.33 6.90 -2.24
CA LYS A 71 2.59 5.63 -2.11
C LYS A 71 2.31 4.98 -3.46
N GLY A 72 1.99 5.77 -4.49
CA GLY A 72 1.83 5.28 -5.85
C GLY A 72 3.13 4.67 -6.40
N PHE A 73 4.27 5.34 -6.18
CA PHE A 73 5.57 4.83 -6.60
C PHE A 73 5.94 3.54 -5.87
N VAL A 74 5.70 3.48 -4.56
CA VAL A 74 5.90 2.27 -3.74
C VAL A 74 5.02 1.12 -4.23
N LEU A 75 3.75 1.38 -4.58
CA LEU A 75 2.85 0.36 -5.12
C LEU A 75 3.37 -0.20 -6.45
N ILE A 76 3.78 0.68 -7.38
CA ILE A 76 4.36 0.26 -8.67
C ILE A 76 5.62 -0.58 -8.45
N PHE A 77 6.48 -0.17 -7.51
CA PHE A 77 7.69 -0.92 -7.15
C PHE A 77 7.35 -2.30 -6.60
N ILE A 78 6.43 -2.41 -5.64
CA ILE A 78 5.99 -3.68 -5.06
C ILE A 78 5.44 -4.61 -6.14
N VAL A 79 4.55 -4.12 -7.01
CA VAL A 79 3.97 -4.91 -8.10
C VAL A 79 5.05 -5.38 -9.07
N SER A 80 5.99 -4.51 -9.43
CA SER A 80 7.09 -4.84 -10.35
C SER A 80 8.01 -5.92 -9.76
N VAL A 81 8.36 -5.82 -8.48
CA VAL A 81 9.21 -6.80 -7.79
C VAL A 81 8.47 -8.12 -7.54
N ALA A 82 7.17 -8.07 -7.24
CA ALA A 82 6.34 -9.26 -7.09
C ALA A 82 6.22 -10.02 -8.42
N GLN A 83 6.00 -9.30 -9.53
CA GLN A 83 6.02 -9.88 -10.88
C GLN A 83 7.40 -10.46 -11.22
N TRP A 84 8.48 -9.73 -10.94
CA TRP A 84 9.84 -10.25 -11.17
C TRP A 84 10.06 -11.55 -10.38
N SER A 85 9.70 -11.57 -9.10
CA SER A 85 9.88 -12.72 -8.21
C SER A 85 9.12 -13.95 -8.72
N GLU A 86 7.88 -13.77 -9.18
CA GLU A 86 7.05 -14.84 -9.73
C GLU A 86 7.71 -15.52 -10.95
N LEU A 87 8.47 -14.77 -11.75
CA LEU A 87 9.23 -15.33 -12.89
C LEU A 87 10.43 -16.17 -12.46
N LYS A 88 11.00 -15.90 -11.28
CA LYS A 88 12.15 -16.64 -10.74
C LYS A 88 11.68 -17.90 -10.02
N LEU A 89 10.61 -17.80 -9.24
CA LEU A 89 10.03 -18.88 -8.48
C LEU A 89 8.51 -18.73 -8.45
N LYS A 90 7.81 -19.70 -9.03
CA LYS A 90 6.33 -19.72 -9.06
C LYS A 90 5.76 -19.71 -7.64
N GLY A 91 4.81 -18.83 -7.37
CA GLY A 91 4.17 -18.62 -6.07
C GLY A 91 4.91 -17.64 -5.14
N SER A 92 6.15 -17.25 -5.46
CA SER A 92 6.91 -16.32 -4.60
C SER A 92 6.35 -14.91 -4.60
N GLY A 93 5.79 -14.45 -5.73
CA GLY A 93 5.17 -13.13 -5.84
C GLY A 93 3.94 -13.01 -4.96
N LEU A 94 3.12 -14.06 -4.89
CA LEU A 94 1.94 -14.10 -4.02
C LEU A 94 2.31 -14.07 -2.52
N ILE A 95 3.31 -14.85 -2.11
CA ILE A 95 3.77 -14.86 -0.70
C ILE A 95 4.29 -13.47 -0.31
N MET A 96 5.08 -12.84 -1.17
CA MET A 96 5.57 -11.48 -0.95
C MET A 96 4.42 -10.48 -0.80
N MET A 97 3.43 -10.53 -1.69
CA MET A 97 2.26 -9.65 -1.63
C MET A 97 1.45 -9.85 -0.34
N LEU A 98 1.30 -11.08 0.14
CA LEU A 98 0.62 -11.37 1.41
C LEU A 98 1.36 -10.77 2.61
N VAL A 99 2.68 -10.94 2.68
CA VAL A 99 3.51 -10.37 3.76
C VAL A 99 3.40 -8.84 3.77
N ILE A 100 3.50 -8.22 2.60
CA ILE A 100 3.39 -6.76 2.45
C ILE A 100 2.00 -6.28 2.86
N THR A 101 0.94 -6.96 2.41
CA THR A 101 -0.44 -6.61 2.77
C THR A 101 -0.66 -6.72 4.28
N GLY A 102 -0.13 -7.78 4.91
CA GLY A 102 -0.20 -7.96 6.36
C GLY A 102 0.53 -6.86 7.12
N TRP A 103 1.73 -6.48 6.68
CA TRP A 103 2.48 -5.38 7.27
C TRP A 103 1.74 -4.05 7.18
N TYR A 104 1.22 -3.69 6.01
CA TYR A 104 0.46 -2.44 5.85
C TYR A 104 -0.86 -2.45 6.63
N SER A 105 -1.49 -3.61 6.80
CA SER A 105 -2.67 -3.74 7.68
C SER A 105 -2.32 -3.39 9.12
N PHE A 106 -1.18 -3.86 9.62
CA PHE A 106 -0.69 -3.51 10.96
C PHE A 106 -0.40 -2.01 11.11
N VAL A 107 0.21 -1.39 10.10
CA VAL A 107 0.48 0.07 10.11
C VAL A 107 -0.82 0.87 10.18
N VAL A 108 -1.82 0.54 9.35
CA VAL A 108 -3.12 1.22 9.36
C VAL A 108 -3.84 1.01 10.70
N MET A 109 -3.79 -0.18 11.27
CA MET A 109 -4.35 -0.44 12.60
C MET A 109 -3.70 0.42 13.68
N ASN A 110 -2.37 0.54 13.66
CA ASN A 110 -1.63 1.40 14.59
C ASN A 110 -2.07 2.87 14.45
N ASN A 111 -2.13 3.38 13.21
CA ASN A 111 -2.54 4.76 12.95
C ASN A 111 -4.01 5.00 13.36
N THR A 112 -4.89 4.04 13.13
CA THR A 112 -6.28 4.10 13.60
C THR A 112 -6.38 4.11 15.12
N SER A 113 -5.56 3.31 15.82
CA SER A 113 -5.53 3.31 17.29
C SER A 113 -5.08 4.65 17.87
N VAL A 114 -4.03 5.26 17.28
CA VAL A 114 -3.57 6.59 17.66
C VAL A 114 -4.67 7.64 17.42
N LEU A 115 -5.36 7.56 16.28
CA LEU A 115 -6.47 8.45 15.97
C LEU A 115 -7.61 8.35 17.00
N ILE A 116 -7.98 7.13 17.40
CA ILE A 116 -9.03 6.90 18.41
C ILE A 116 -8.62 7.55 19.74
N HIS A 117 -7.38 7.36 20.19
CA HIS A 117 -6.89 7.98 21.43
C HIS A 117 -6.92 9.51 21.37
N LEU A 118 -6.47 10.12 20.26
CA LEU A 118 -6.52 11.58 20.09
C LEU A 118 -7.96 12.12 20.03
N CYS A 119 -8.88 11.35 19.47
CA CYS A 119 -10.29 11.69 19.43
C CYS A 119 -10.94 11.62 20.82
N GLU A 120 -10.61 10.61 21.64
CA GLU A 120 -11.08 10.50 23.03
C GLU A 120 -10.60 11.65 23.93
N GLU A 121 -9.38 12.15 23.72
CA GLU A 121 -8.86 13.28 24.51
C GLU A 121 -9.51 14.64 24.13
N ARG A 122 -9.92 14.81 22.86
CA ARG A 122 -10.53 16.07 22.37
C ARG A 122 -12.06 16.11 22.39
N CYS A 123 -12.73 14.97 22.45
CA CYS A 123 -14.17 14.92 22.73
C CYS A 123 -14.35 14.68 24.23
N PRO A 124 -14.54 15.74 25.06
CA PRO A 124 -14.97 15.48 26.43
C PRO A 124 -16.30 14.72 26.30
N ARG A 125 -16.37 13.51 26.85
CA ARG A 125 -17.66 12.90 27.15
C ARG A 125 -18.41 13.97 27.93
N SER A 126 -19.38 14.63 27.30
CA SER A 126 -20.36 15.43 28.02
C SER A 126 -20.89 14.50 29.10
N PRO A 127 -20.73 14.82 30.40
CA PRO A 127 -21.36 14.03 31.42
C PRO A 127 -22.87 14.23 31.23
N PHE A 128 -23.50 13.30 30.53
CA PHE A 128 -24.92 13.04 30.70
C PHE A 128 -25.04 12.40 32.09
N PHE A 129 -25.17 13.22 33.12
CA PHE A 129 -25.90 12.97 34.37
C PHE A 129 -26.02 14.28 35.16
#